data_AF-A0A7V5MJA1-F1
#
_entry.id   AF-A0A7V5MJA1-F1
#
_cell.length_a   1.000
_cell.length_b   1.000
_cell.length_c   1.000
_cell.angle_alpha   90.00
_cell.angle_beta   90.00
_cell.angle_gamma   90.00
#
_symmetry.space_group_name_H-M   'P 1'
#
loop_
_entity.id
_entity.type
_entity.pdbx_description
1 polymer ?
#
loop_
_entity_poly.entity_id
_entity_poly.type
_entity_poly.pdbx_seq_one_letter_code
_entity_poly.pdbx_strand_id
1 'polypeptide(L)'
;MNLITEQRINDNNYQALKKLFPQAVTIDEDGKYIIDAQKLQMALDPSLAEIREDGYGLSWVGKKEAYHNAFTKNNKVLKPLFDQSKQWEETGNIL
;
A
#
# COMPACT_ATOMS: atom_id res chain seq x y z
N MET A 1 20.78 27.48 -24.65
CA MET A 1 19.88 26.49 -25.29
C MET A 1 18.95 25.97 -24.22
N ASN A 2 17.66 26.29 -24.28
CA ASN A 2 16.66 25.70 -23.40
C ASN A 2 16.39 24.26 -23.85
N LEU A 3 16.94 23.30 -23.12
CA LEU A 3 16.51 21.91 -23.17
C LEU A 3 15.15 21.85 -22.47
N ILE A 4 14.09 22.11 -23.23
CA ILE A 4 12.73 21.75 -22.81
C ILE A 4 12.70 20.23 -22.90
N THR A 5 13.10 19.57 -21.82
CA THR A 5 12.90 18.14 -21.67
C THR A 5 11.39 17.96 -21.58
N GLU A 6 10.72 17.70 -22.71
CA GLU A 6 9.36 17.19 -22.71
C GLU A 6 9.40 15.92 -21.85
N GLN A 7 9.02 16.04 -20.58
CA GLN A 7 8.82 14.88 -19.74
C GLN A 7 7.73 14.09 -20.44
N ARG A 8 8.13 12.97 -21.03
CA ARG A 8 7.21 12.05 -21.70
C ARG A 8 6.06 11.79 -20.75
N ILE A 9 4.83 11.84 -21.27
CA ILE A 9 3.60 11.58 -20.52
C ILE A 9 3.72 10.28 -19.71
N ASN A 10 4.45 9.28 -20.24
CA ASN A 10 4.75 8.03 -19.57
C ASN A 10 5.60 8.18 -18.30
N ASP A 11 6.56 9.10 -18.25
CA ASP A 11 7.40 9.35 -17.08
C ASP A 11 6.58 10.01 -15.96
N ASN A 12 5.73 10.98 -16.31
CA ASN A 12 4.80 11.60 -15.37
C ASN A 12 3.79 10.58 -14.81
N ASN A 13 3.22 9.73 -15.67
CA ASN A 13 2.32 8.66 -15.25
C ASN A 13 3.02 7.64 -14.35
N TYR A 14 4.28 7.31 -14.67
CA TYR A 14 5.09 6.41 -13.85
C TYR A 14 5.36 6.99 -12.46
N GLN A 15 5.72 8.28 -12.36
CA GLN A 15 5.93 8.94 -11.07
C GLN A 15 4.65 8.99 -10.22
N ALA A 16 3.50 9.27 -10.86
CA ALA A 16 2.20 9.23 -10.19
C ALA A 16 1.88 7.82 -9.65
N LEU A 17 2.07 6.79 -10.47
CA LEU A 17 1.83 5.40 -10.07
C LEU A 17 2.81 4.93 -8.99
N LYS A 18 4.09 5.31 -9.07
CA LYS A 18 5.11 4.98 -8.05
C LYS A 18 4.80 5.63 -6.71
N LYS A 19 4.29 6.86 -6.70
CA LYS A 19 3.88 7.57 -5.47
C LYS A 19 2.68 6.91 -4.79
N LEU A 20 1.74 6.40 -5.57
CA LEU A 20 0.51 5.79 -5.05
C LEU A 20 0.69 4.30 -4.72
N PHE A 21 1.47 3.56 -5.52
CA PHE A 21 1.59 2.11 -5.46
C PHE A 21 3.05 1.67 -5.65
N PRO A 22 3.94 1.95 -4.67
CA PRO A 22 5.36 1.64 -4.81
C PRO A 22 5.63 0.14 -4.96
N GLN A 23 4.76 -0.72 -4.40
CA GLN A 23 4.91 -2.17 -4.54
C GLN A 23 4.58 -2.71 -5.95
N ALA A 24 3.79 -2.00 -6.75
CA ALA A 24 3.26 -2.48 -8.02
C ALA A 24 4.06 -2.01 -9.25
N VAL A 25 5.06 -1.16 -9.04
CA VAL A 25 5.75 -0.44 -10.11
C VAL A 25 7.25 -0.61 -9.92
N THR A 26 7.95 -1.13 -10.93
CA THR A 26 9.40 -1.35 -10.88
C THR A 26 10.02 -0.98 -12.24
N ILE A 27 11.29 -0.59 -12.23
CA ILE A 27 12.07 -0.38 -13.45
C ILE A 27 12.98 -1.59 -13.61
N ASP A 28 12.95 -2.22 -14.78
CA ASP A 28 13.88 -3.29 -15.12
C ASP A 28 15.32 -2.77 -15.29
N GLU A 29 16.31 -3.66 -15.30
CA GLU A 29 17.72 -3.30 -15.56
C GLU A 29 17.91 -2.61 -16.93
N ASP A 30 17.00 -2.89 -17.88
CA ASP A 30 16.97 -2.31 -19.23
C ASP A 30 16.24 -0.95 -19.30
N GLY A 31 15.78 -0.41 -18.16
CA GLY A 31 15.07 0.89 -18.11
C GLY A 31 13.62 0.84 -18.57
N LYS A 32 13.04 -0.36 -18.72
CA LYS A 32 11.62 -0.54 -19.05
C LYS A 32 10.74 -0.47 -17.81
N TYR A 33 9.58 0.17 -17.94
CA TYR A 33 8.56 0.23 -16.89
C TYR A 33 7.84 -1.12 -16.78
N ILE A 34 8.02 -1.80 -15.65
CA ILE A 34 7.29 -3.02 -15.32
C ILE A 34 6.20 -2.66 -14.33
N ILE A 35 4.96 -2.97 -14.69
CA ILE A 35 3.79 -2.80 -13.82
C ILE A 35 3.27 -4.19 -13.47
N ASP A 36 3.28 -4.49 -12.18
CA ASP A 36 2.70 -5.70 -11.62
C ASP A 36 1.20 -5.47 -11.46
N ALA A 37 0.43 -5.91 -12.47
CA ALA A 37 -1.02 -5.74 -12.52
C ALA A 37 -1.73 -6.37 -11.31
N GLN A 38 -1.18 -7.45 -10.76
CA GLN A 38 -1.75 -8.12 -9.59
C GLN A 38 -1.57 -7.31 -8.33
N LYS A 39 -0.38 -6.77 -8.08
CA LYS A 39 -0.14 -5.88 -6.93
C LYS A 39 -0.94 -4.59 -7.05
N LEU A 40 -1.12 -4.07 -8.26
CA LEU A 40 -1.97 -2.91 -8.51
C LEU A 40 -3.43 -3.24 -8.18
N GLN A 41 -3.93 -4.37 -8.67
CA GLN A 41 -5.31 -4.81 -8.40
C GLN A 41 -5.53 -5.07 -6.91
N MET A 42 -4.57 -5.69 -6.21
CA MET A 42 -4.64 -5.92 -4.77
C MET A 42 -4.63 -4.63 -3.95
N ALA A 43 -3.92 -3.60 -4.42
CA ALA A 43 -3.89 -2.29 -3.78
C ALA A 43 -5.17 -1.47 -4.01
N LEU A 44 -5.86 -1.69 -5.14
CA LEU A 44 -7.11 -1.01 -5.48
C LEU A 44 -8.34 -1.73 -4.91
N ASP A 45 -8.42 -3.03 -5.11
CA ASP A 45 -9.50 -3.89 -4.63
C ASP A 45 -8.98 -5.32 -4.34
N PRO A 46 -8.67 -5.62 -3.07
CA PRO A 46 -8.17 -6.93 -2.66
C PRO A 46 -9.21 -8.06 -2.80
N SER A 47 -10.50 -7.74 -3.02
CA SER A 47 -11.55 -8.75 -3.19
C SER A 47 -11.48 -9.45 -4.56
N LEU A 48 -11.09 -8.69 -5.59
CA LEU A 48 -10.98 -9.11 -6.99
C LEU A 48 -9.61 -9.69 -7.37
N ALA A 49 -8.62 -9.60 -6.48
CA ALA A 49 -7.28 -10.10 -6.75
C ALA A 49 -7.25 -11.65 -6.83
N GLU A 50 -6.90 -12.18 -8.00
CA GLU A 50 -6.52 -13.59 -8.16
C GLU A 50 -5.12 -13.79 -7.61
N ILE A 51 -5.01 -14.54 -6.51
CA ILE A 51 -3.73 -14.99 -5.97
C ILE A 51 -3.25 -16.13 -6.87
N ARG A 52 -2.34 -15.81 -7.79
CA ARG A 52 -1.61 -16.81 -8.56
C ARG A 52 -0.63 -17.53 -7.63
N GLU A 53 -0.77 -18.85 -7.50
CA GLU A 53 0.14 -19.70 -6.69
C GLU A 53 1.48 -19.99 -7.40
N ASP A 54 1.67 -19.55 -8.66
CA ASP A 54 2.86 -19.77 -9.48
C ASP A 54 4.05 -18.84 -9.17
N GLY A 55 3.96 -18.01 -8.12
CA GLY A 55 5.04 -17.16 -7.64
C GLY A 55 5.60 -17.61 -6.28
N TYR A 56 6.92 -17.50 -6.10
CA TYR A 56 7.54 -17.62 -4.76
C TYR A 56 6.98 -16.52 -3.85
N GLY A 57 6.01 -16.89 -3.02
CA GLY A 57 5.38 -16.02 -2.04
C GLY A 57 5.03 -16.80 -0.79
N LEU A 58 5.15 -16.18 0.38
CA LEU A 58 4.70 -16.79 1.63
C LEU A 58 3.17 -16.93 1.56
N SER A 59 2.69 -18.16 1.44
CA SER A 59 1.26 -18.50 1.42
C SER A 59 0.89 -19.15 2.75
N TRP A 60 -0.07 -18.57 3.45
CA TRP A 60 -0.61 -19.10 4.71
C TRP A 60 -2.14 -19.07 4.69
N VAL A 61 -2.76 -19.96 5.45
CA VAL A 61 -4.22 -20.05 5.57
C VAL A 61 -4.77 -18.72 6.11
N GLY A 62 -5.78 -18.16 5.46
CA GLY A 62 -6.39 -16.88 5.86
C GLY A 62 -5.65 -15.62 5.38
N LYS A 63 -4.59 -15.74 4.56
CA LYS A 63 -3.88 -14.57 3.98
C LYS A 63 -4.84 -13.59 3.29
N LYS A 64 -5.73 -14.09 2.44
CA LYS A 64 -6.73 -13.26 1.74
C LYS A 64 -7.67 -12.52 2.70
N GLU A 65 -8.13 -13.21 3.74
CA GLU A 65 -9.03 -12.64 4.75
C GLU A 65 -8.31 -11.59 5.63
N ALA A 66 -7.04 -11.82 5.98
CA ALA A 66 -6.22 -10.84 6.69
C ALA A 66 -6.05 -9.54 5.87
N TYR A 67 -5.80 -9.66 4.56
CA TYR A 67 -5.76 -8.49 3.67
C TYR A 67 -7.11 -7.76 3.63
N HIS A 68 -8.22 -8.49 3.46
CA HIS A 68 -9.55 -7.88 3.45
C HIS A 68 -9.85 -7.12 4.75
N ASN A 69 -9.55 -7.71 5.91
CA ASN A 69 -9.74 -7.07 7.22
C ASN A 69 -8.86 -5.83 7.40
N ALA A 70 -7.61 -5.84 6.91
CA ALA A 70 -6.72 -4.69 7.01
C ALA A 70 -7.23 -3.46 6.23
N PHE A 71 -7.90 -3.68 5.10
CA PHE A 71 -8.48 -2.60 4.28
C PHE A 71 -9.93 -2.28 4.62
N THR A 72 -10.56 -3.04 5.51
CA THR A 72 -11.93 -2.77 5.95
C THR A 72 -11.97 -1.56 6.88
N LYS A 73 -12.92 -0.65 6.66
CA LYS A 73 -13.10 0.55 7.49
C LYS A 73 -13.41 0.16 8.94
N ASN A 74 -12.68 0.77 9.89
CA ASN A 74 -13.00 0.63 11.31
C ASN A 74 -14.23 1.48 11.66
N ASN A 75 -15.25 0.84 12.25
CA ASN A 75 -16.49 1.48 12.70
C ASN A 75 -16.52 1.76 14.21
N LYS A 76 -15.41 1.52 14.93
CA LYS A 76 -15.28 1.78 16.37
C LYS A 76 -14.82 3.22 16.63
N VAL A 77 -15.19 3.73 17.81
CA VAL A 77 -14.77 5.05 18.30
C VAL A 77 -13.88 4.84 19.52
N LEU A 78 -12.78 5.60 19.62
CA LEU A 78 -11.91 5.60 20.79
C LEU A 78 -12.49 6.53 21.86
N LYS A 79 -12.50 6.07 23.12
CA LYS A 79 -12.89 6.87 24.28
C LYS A 79 -11.70 6.94 25.25
N PRO A 80 -11.25 8.15 25.66
CA PRO A 80 -10.22 8.27 26.67
C PRO A 80 -10.74 7.78 28.04
N LEU A 81 -9.89 7.05 28.77
CA LEU A 81 -10.18 6.50 30.09
C LEU A 81 -9.23 7.12 31.11
N PHE A 82 -9.62 8.27 31.65
CA PHE A 82 -8.79 9.02 32.60
C PHE A 82 -8.60 8.27 33.92
N ASP A 83 -9.65 7.63 34.45
CA ASP A 83 -9.62 6.93 35.75
C ASP A 83 -8.64 5.75 35.81
N GLN A 84 -8.35 5.14 34.65
CA GLN A 84 -7.41 4.01 34.56
C GLN A 84 -6.03 4.45 34.05
N SER A 85 -5.87 5.71 33.67
CA SER A 85 -4.61 6.24 33.18
C SER A 85 -3.73 6.68 34.33
N LYS A 86 -2.49 6.19 34.33
CA LYS A 86 -1.45 6.67 35.25
C LYS A 86 -0.72 7.84 34.62
N GLN A 87 -0.71 9.00 35.29
CA GLN A 87 -0.04 10.22 34.83
C GLN A 87 -0.41 10.60 33.38
N TRP A 88 -1.71 10.86 33.15
CA TRP A 88 -2.27 11.21 31.84
C TRP A 88 -1.57 12.39 31.15
N GLU A 89 -1.22 13.43 31.90
CA GLU A 89 -0.66 14.67 31.33
C GLU A 89 0.86 14.62 31.07
N GLU A 90 1.59 13.69 31.70
CA GLU A 90 3.06 13.75 31.77
C GLU A 90 3.76 12.60 31.03
N THR A 91 3.12 11.42 30.92
CA THR A 91 3.81 10.22 30.44
C THR A 91 3.91 10.11 28.92
N GLY A 92 3.00 10.75 28.16
CA GLY A 92 2.95 10.65 26.70
C GLY A 92 2.69 9.24 26.13
N ASN A 93 2.40 8.27 26.99
CA ASN A 93 2.20 6.87 26.63
C ASN A 93 0.72 6.62 26.28
N ILE A 94 0.45 5.80 25.26
CA ILE A 94 -0.90 5.37 24.84
C ILE A 94 -0.99 3.86 25.02
N LEU A 95 -2.07 3.38 25.65
CA LEU A 95 -2.36 1.97 25.93
C LEU A 95 -3.68 1.54 25.29
#